data_AF-A0A914WK10-F1
#
_entry.id   AF-A0A914WK10-F1
#
_cell.length_a   1.000
_cell.length_b   1.000
_cell.length_c   1.000
_cell.angle_alpha   90.00
_cell.angle_beta   90.00
_cell.angle_gamma   90.00
#
_symmetry.space_group_name_H-M   'P 1'
#
loop_
_entity.id
_entity.type
_entity.pdbx_description
1 polymer ?
#
loop_
_entity_poly.entity_id
_entity_poly.type
_entity_poly.pdbx_seq_one_letter_code
_entity_poly.pdbx_strand_id
1 'polypeptide(L)'
;MTNALRTGDRHFYAETDEAYLQLYNVVVDTTDTGKDLLANGKLQKRVTLIPLDKVRRDEIDRRALQQAQQLVGKDHCRLAKNLIEYDKAVDAAMAHVFGRTLVCDDMDIPQLVKEAREKLEEYRVIARAQEEEVQKHLKNLDRLKKDTHTAGLRKNQLQGEIDDIRKTAVELEKRMKQLVKQFTWIEEEKKHFGKAGSSYDFGGTFNAKKARQELEDKKARKDDLSKKVNMKAMNMLTEAENQARKLEDQKSQLEKDKQQLMETIEQLDLKKKEEIIKAHEQVNRDFGSIFSSLLPGTSAKLDPPGGKSPLDGLEVRVAFRDQWKDSLGELSGGQRSLVALSLVLAMLKFKPAPIYILDEVDAALDLSHTQNIGSMIKSYFQESQFIIVSLKDGMFNHANVLFKTKFVDGTSTVTRTTNVHSDGRKGK
;
A
#
# COMPACT_ATOMS: atom_id res chain seq x y z
N MET A 1 -26.37 -19.66 -24.20
CA MET A 1 -25.81 -19.88 -22.85
C MET A 1 -25.10 -18.60 -22.46
N THR A 2 -25.69 -17.89 -21.52
CA THR A 2 -25.51 -16.46 -21.28
C THR A 2 -24.43 -16.28 -20.23
N ASN A 3 -23.25 -15.80 -20.62
CA ASN A 3 -22.26 -15.29 -19.66
C ASN A 3 -22.47 -13.78 -19.53
N ALA A 4 -23.55 -13.40 -18.87
CA ALA A 4 -23.77 -12.04 -18.40
C ALA A 4 -24.17 -12.15 -16.93
N LEU A 5 -23.30 -11.72 -16.03
CA LEU A 5 -23.69 -11.40 -14.66
C LEU A 5 -24.56 -10.15 -14.74
N ARG A 6 -25.85 -10.29 -14.41
CA ARG A 6 -26.79 -9.18 -14.37
C ARG A 6 -26.73 -8.55 -12.99
N THR A 7 -26.34 -7.29 -12.91
CA THR A 7 -26.23 -6.54 -11.64
C THR A 7 -26.78 -5.13 -11.84
N GLY A 8 -28.09 -4.94 -11.66
CA GLY A 8 -28.74 -3.62 -11.64
C GLY A 8 -28.40 -2.64 -12.79
N ASP A 9 -28.54 -1.34 -12.53
CA ASP A 9 -28.41 -0.21 -13.48
C ASP A 9 -26.98 0.38 -13.58
N ARG A 10 -25.93 -0.34 -13.16
CA ARG A 10 -24.54 0.15 -13.25
C ARG A 10 -23.59 -0.91 -13.80
N HIS A 11 -22.81 -0.51 -14.81
CA HIS A 11 -21.72 -1.33 -15.36
C HIS A 11 -20.43 -1.05 -14.57
N PHE A 12 -19.80 -2.10 -14.05
CA PHE A 12 -18.46 -2.01 -13.44
C PHE A 12 -17.43 -2.69 -14.35
N TYR A 13 -16.26 -2.06 -14.47
CA TYR A 13 -15.09 -2.62 -15.12
C TYR A 13 -14.29 -3.41 -14.08
N ALA A 14 -14.16 -4.71 -14.25
CA ALA A 14 -13.24 -5.52 -13.46
C ALA A 14 -11.85 -5.38 -14.08
N GLU A 15 -11.02 -4.51 -13.51
CA GLU A 15 -9.61 -4.37 -13.87
C GLU A 15 -8.81 -5.40 -13.06
N THR A 16 -8.70 -6.62 -13.59
CA THR A 16 -7.64 -7.58 -13.26
C THR A 16 -7.55 -8.61 -14.40
N ASP A 17 -6.44 -8.60 -15.13
CA ASP A 17 -6.09 -9.57 -16.18
C ASP A 17 -6.25 -11.05 -15.76
N GLU A 18 -6.19 -11.38 -14.47
CA GLU A 18 -6.38 -12.76 -14.00
C GLU A 18 -7.84 -13.25 -14.08
N ALA A 19 -8.83 -12.35 -14.09
CA ALA A 19 -10.23 -12.73 -14.17
C ALA A 19 -10.64 -13.23 -15.57
N TYR A 20 -10.01 -12.69 -16.62
CA TYR A 20 -10.21 -13.16 -18.00
C TYR A 20 -9.59 -14.54 -18.26
N LEU A 21 -8.57 -14.93 -17.46
CA LEU A 21 -7.96 -16.27 -17.49
C LEU A 21 -8.80 -17.36 -16.80
N GLN A 22 -9.91 -16.99 -16.13
CA GLN A 22 -10.84 -17.94 -15.48
C GLN A 22 -12.13 -18.19 -16.26
N LEU A 23 -12.16 -17.83 -17.55
CA LEU A 23 -13.26 -18.21 -18.44
C LEU A 23 -13.19 -19.71 -18.71
N TYR A 24 -13.77 -20.51 -17.80
CA TYR A 24 -14.66 -21.67 -17.98
C TYR A 24 -14.70 -22.45 -16.64
N ASN A 25 -15.05 -21.78 -15.54
CA ASN A 25 -15.37 -22.45 -14.28
C ASN A 25 -16.76 -23.08 -14.39
N VAL A 26 -16.85 -24.40 -14.25
CA VAL A 26 -18.11 -25.16 -14.29
C VAL A 26 -18.39 -25.68 -12.88
N VAL A 27 -19.46 -25.18 -12.28
CA VAL A 27 -19.89 -25.63 -10.94
C VAL A 27 -20.61 -26.96 -11.07
N VAL A 28 -20.19 -27.95 -10.31
CA VAL A 28 -20.81 -29.29 -10.25
C VAL A 28 -21.27 -29.59 -8.84
N ASP A 29 -22.32 -30.39 -8.71
CA ASP A 29 -22.92 -30.79 -7.44
C ASP A 29 -21.96 -31.63 -6.58
N THR A 30 -21.25 -32.58 -7.21
CA THR A 30 -20.30 -33.46 -6.52
C THR A 30 -18.99 -33.63 -7.28
N THR A 31 -17.96 -34.06 -6.55
CA THR A 31 -16.67 -34.44 -7.14
C THR A 31 -16.82 -35.55 -8.20
N ASP A 32 -17.76 -36.48 -8.02
CA ASP A 32 -17.94 -37.61 -8.93
C ASP A 32 -18.59 -37.18 -10.24
N THR A 33 -19.58 -36.28 -10.20
CA THR A 33 -20.14 -35.62 -11.40
C THR A 33 -19.07 -34.89 -12.20
N GLY A 34 -18.12 -34.24 -11.51
CA GLY A 34 -16.96 -33.60 -12.14
C GLY A 34 -16.04 -34.60 -12.87
N LYS A 35 -15.77 -35.76 -12.27
CA LYS A 35 -14.97 -36.82 -12.91
C LYS A 35 -15.67 -37.39 -14.15
N ASP A 36 -16.97 -37.61 -14.07
CA ASP A 36 -17.76 -38.13 -15.19
C ASP A 36 -17.81 -37.15 -16.36
N LEU A 37 -17.90 -35.85 -16.08
CA LEU A 37 -17.82 -34.79 -17.09
C LEU A 37 -16.45 -34.74 -17.78
N LEU A 38 -15.36 -34.96 -17.05
CA LEU A 38 -14.02 -35.04 -17.65
C LEU A 38 -13.82 -36.31 -18.49
N ALA A 39 -14.35 -37.44 -18.04
CA ALA A 39 -14.20 -38.72 -18.71
C ALA A 39 -15.07 -38.85 -19.97
N ASN A 40 -16.32 -38.36 -19.90
CA ASN A 40 -17.34 -38.66 -20.91
C ASN A 40 -17.92 -37.41 -21.60
N GLY A 41 -17.65 -36.20 -21.09
CA GLY A 41 -18.34 -34.97 -21.49
C GLY A 41 -17.91 -34.32 -22.81
N LYS A 42 -16.94 -34.89 -23.55
CA LYS A 42 -16.44 -34.36 -24.84
C LYS A 42 -16.20 -32.83 -24.84
N LEU A 43 -15.55 -32.33 -23.79
CA LEU A 43 -15.31 -30.91 -23.58
C LEU A 43 -14.40 -30.34 -24.68
N GLN A 44 -14.90 -29.34 -25.41
CA GLN A 44 -14.20 -28.72 -26.56
C GLN A 44 -13.11 -27.71 -26.13
N LYS A 45 -13.04 -27.37 -24.84
CA LYS A 45 -12.11 -26.38 -24.27
C LYS A 45 -11.67 -26.83 -22.87
N ARG A 46 -10.55 -26.28 -22.39
CA ARG A 46 -10.07 -26.48 -21.02
C ARG A 46 -11.03 -25.78 -20.05
N VAL A 47 -11.57 -26.53 -19.10
CA VAL A 47 -12.51 -26.04 -18.07
C VAL A 47 -11.98 -26.38 -16.68
N THR A 48 -12.34 -25.57 -15.69
CA THR A 48 -12.02 -25.81 -14.27
C THR A 48 -13.32 -26.18 -13.57
N LEU A 49 -13.38 -27.37 -12.96
CA LEU A 49 -14.59 -27.84 -12.28
C LEU A 49 -14.56 -27.46 -10.81
N ILE A 50 -15.65 -26.88 -10.31
CA ILE A 50 -15.81 -26.47 -8.91
C ILE A 50 -16.90 -27.34 -8.26
N PRO A 51 -16.51 -28.39 -7.52
CA PRO A 51 -17.46 -29.29 -6.89
C PRO A 51 -17.99 -28.71 -5.56
N LEU A 52 -19.31 -28.53 -5.46
CA LEU A 52 -19.99 -27.88 -4.33
C LEU A 52 -19.83 -28.66 -3.02
N ASP A 53 -19.63 -29.98 -3.07
CA ASP A 53 -19.39 -30.86 -1.91
C ASP A 53 -18.01 -30.66 -1.26
N LYS A 54 -17.04 -30.07 -1.97
CA LYS A 54 -15.66 -29.90 -1.47
C LYS A 54 -15.10 -28.49 -1.56
N VAL A 55 -15.81 -27.55 -2.19
CA VAL A 55 -15.34 -26.18 -2.34
C VAL A 55 -15.29 -25.47 -0.99
N ARG A 56 -14.13 -24.90 -0.65
CA ARG A 56 -13.96 -24.11 0.57
C ARG A 56 -14.35 -22.66 0.31
N ARG A 57 -15.09 -22.08 1.26
CA ARG A 57 -15.34 -20.64 1.29
C ARG A 57 -14.04 -19.95 1.66
N ASP A 58 -13.50 -19.16 0.74
CA ASP A 58 -12.26 -18.44 0.96
C ASP A 58 -12.56 -16.93 0.87
N GLU A 59 -12.81 -16.32 2.03
CA GLU A 59 -13.18 -14.91 2.14
C GLU A 59 -12.04 -14.10 2.77
N ILE A 60 -11.88 -12.84 2.33
CA ILE A 60 -10.95 -11.90 2.94
C ILE A 60 -11.27 -11.71 4.42
N ASP A 61 -10.21 -11.62 5.24
CA ASP A 61 -10.34 -11.33 6.66
C ASP A 61 -11.00 -9.97 6.91
N ARG A 62 -11.91 -9.90 7.89
CA ARG A 62 -12.70 -8.70 8.19
C ARG A 62 -11.82 -7.50 8.55
N ARG A 63 -10.66 -7.72 9.17
CA ARG A 63 -9.71 -6.65 9.49
C ARG A 63 -9.09 -6.04 8.24
N ALA A 64 -8.70 -6.88 7.28
CA ALA A 64 -8.13 -6.43 6.01
C ALA A 64 -9.17 -5.64 5.19
N LEU A 65 -10.42 -6.07 5.18
CA LEU A 65 -11.51 -5.33 4.54
C LEU A 65 -11.74 -3.96 5.19
N GLN A 66 -11.71 -3.87 6.53
CA GLN A 66 -11.86 -2.60 7.25
C GLN A 66 -10.71 -1.63 6.97
N GLN A 67 -9.47 -2.12 6.89
CA GLN A 67 -8.32 -1.29 6.55
C GLN A 67 -8.42 -0.76 5.11
N ALA A 68 -8.81 -1.60 4.17
CA ALA A 68 -9.05 -1.19 2.79
C ALA A 68 -10.16 -0.12 2.68
N GLN A 69 -11.27 -0.31 3.41
CA GLN A 69 -12.36 0.67 3.49
C GLN A 69 -11.96 1.98 4.19
N GLN A 70 -11.00 1.95 5.11
CA GLN A 70 -10.45 3.16 5.74
C GLN A 70 -9.60 3.98 4.77
N LEU A 71 -8.88 3.31 3.87
CA LEU A 71 -7.99 3.95 2.91
C LEU A 71 -8.74 4.58 1.73
N VAL A 72 -9.77 3.90 1.22
CA VAL A 72 -10.47 4.30 -0.02
C VAL A 72 -11.85 4.89 0.25
N GLY A 73 -12.39 4.73 1.48
CA GLY A 73 -13.75 5.09 1.84
C GLY A 73 -14.71 3.89 1.75
N LYS A 74 -15.62 3.79 2.72
CA LYS A 74 -16.49 2.61 2.90
C LYS A 74 -17.41 2.33 1.71
N ASP A 75 -17.77 3.38 0.98
CA ASP A 75 -18.62 3.31 -0.21
C ASP A 75 -17.86 3.04 -1.51
N HIS A 76 -16.53 3.08 -1.46
CA HIS A 76 -15.65 2.93 -2.62
C HIS A 76 -14.84 1.63 -2.60
N CYS A 77 -15.05 0.75 -1.61
CA CYS A 77 -14.37 -0.55 -1.52
C CYS A 77 -15.32 -1.63 -1.01
N ARG A 78 -15.67 -2.58 -1.89
CA ARG A 78 -16.63 -3.65 -1.62
C ARG A 78 -16.09 -5.00 -2.09
N LEU A 79 -16.55 -6.10 -1.48
CA LEU A 79 -16.27 -7.44 -1.96
C LEU A 79 -17.02 -7.70 -3.28
N ALA A 80 -16.34 -8.27 -4.27
CA ALA A 80 -16.93 -8.63 -5.55
C ALA A 80 -18.15 -9.55 -5.39
N LYS A 81 -18.11 -10.49 -4.44
CA LYS A 81 -19.24 -11.35 -4.06
C LYS A 81 -20.52 -10.56 -3.73
N ASN A 82 -20.39 -9.41 -3.09
CA ASN A 82 -21.53 -8.59 -2.66
C ASN A 82 -22.10 -7.70 -3.77
N LEU A 83 -21.41 -7.65 -4.91
CA LEU A 83 -21.83 -6.86 -6.08
C LEU A 83 -22.60 -7.71 -7.10
N ILE A 84 -22.63 -9.03 -6.92
CA ILE A 84 -23.17 -9.99 -7.88
C ILE A 84 -24.39 -10.71 -7.28
N GLU A 85 -25.50 -10.76 -8.01
CA GLU A 85 -26.66 -11.58 -7.64
C GLU A 85 -26.49 -13.02 -8.16
N TYR A 86 -26.68 -14.00 -7.29
CA TYR A 86 -26.58 -15.43 -7.60
C TYR A 86 -27.47 -16.26 -6.66
N ASP A 87 -27.75 -17.51 -7.05
CA ASP A 87 -28.54 -18.43 -6.23
C ASP A 87 -27.74 -18.90 -5.00
N LYS A 88 -28.38 -18.94 -3.83
CA LYS A 88 -27.78 -19.41 -2.58
C LYS A 88 -27.19 -20.82 -2.67
N ALA A 89 -27.70 -21.66 -3.58
CA ALA A 89 -27.18 -22.99 -3.86
C ALA A 89 -25.70 -22.98 -4.30
N VAL A 90 -25.22 -21.91 -4.94
CA VAL A 90 -23.84 -21.77 -5.43
C VAL A 90 -22.97 -20.83 -4.59
N ASP A 91 -23.43 -20.42 -3.40
CA ASP A 91 -22.73 -19.47 -2.53
C ASP A 91 -21.30 -19.91 -2.16
N ALA A 92 -21.09 -21.21 -1.98
CA ALA A 92 -19.76 -21.74 -1.66
C ALA A 92 -18.78 -21.60 -2.83
N ALA A 93 -19.25 -21.79 -4.07
CA ALA A 93 -18.46 -21.56 -5.27
C ALA A 93 -18.21 -20.07 -5.51
N MET A 94 -19.22 -19.22 -5.29
CA MET A 94 -19.07 -17.76 -5.44
C MET A 94 -18.13 -17.17 -4.38
N ALA A 95 -18.17 -17.67 -3.14
CA ALA A 95 -17.20 -17.30 -2.11
C ALA A 95 -15.78 -17.75 -2.47
N HIS A 96 -15.61 -18.92 -3.08
CA HIS A 96 -14.30 -19.41 -3.51
C HIS A 96 -13.71 -18.57 -4.64
N VAL A 97 -14.54 -18.16 -5.61
CA VAL A 97 -14.08 -17.41 -6.79
C VAL A 97 -13.94 -15.91 -6.49
N PHE A 98 -14.88 -15.32 -5.76
CA PHE A 98 -14.99 -13.87 -5.57
C PHE A 98 -14.79 -13.40 -4.12
N GLY A 99 -14.59 -14.31 -3.16
CA GLY A 99 -14.51 -13.98 -1.73
C GLY A 99 -13.23 -13.23 -1.34
N ARG A 100 -12.19 -13.27 -2.17
CA ARG A 100 -10.94 -12.52 -1.98
C ARG A 100 -10.80 -11.32 -2.92
N THR A 101 -11.77 -11.09 -3.80
CA THR A 101 -11.71 -10.02 -4.80
C THR A 101 -12.38 -8.77 -4.25
N LEU A 102 -11.62 -7.69 -4.15
CA LEU A 102 -12.12 -6.36 -3.80
C LEU A 102 -12.33 -5.55 -5.07
N VAL A 103 -13.44 -4.83 -5.14
CA VAL A 103 -13.78 -3.91 -6.21
C VAL A 103 -13.82 -2.51 -5.62
N CYS A 104 -13.08 -1.60 -6.25
CA CYS A 104 -13.04 -0.20 -5.86
C CYS A 104 -13.56 0.69 -7.00
N ASP A 105 -14.37 1.68 -6.63
CA ASP A 105 -14.99 2.61 -7.59
C ASP A 105 -14.01 3.77 -7.87
N ASP A 106 -13.54 3.87 -9.13
CA ASP A 106 -12.62 4.87 -9.69
C ASP A 106 -11.29 5.09 -8.94
N MET A 107 -10.24 4.50 -9.50
CA MET A 107 -8.88 4.61 -9.04
C MET A 107 -8.26 5.93 -9.56
N ASP A 108 -8.36 7.02 -8.81
CA ASP A 108 -7.54 8.21 -9.06
C ASP A 108 -6.10 7.94 -8.57
N ILE A 109 -5.42 7.03 -9.26
CA ILE A 109 -4.06 6.55 -8.98
C ILE A 109 -3.06 7.71 -8.79
N PRO A 110 -3.11 8.81 -9.59
CA PRO A 110 -2.26 9.98 -9.36
C PRO A 110 -2.46 10.63 -7.98
N GLN A 111 -3.71 10.72 -7.50
CA GLN A 111 -4.04 11.28 -6.19
C GLN A 111 -3.50 10.38 -5.07
N LEU A 112 -3.70 9.06 -5.19
CA LEU A 112 -3.17 8.05 -4.27
C LEU A 112 -1.64 8.06 -4.18
N VAL A 113 -0.96 8.17 -5.33
CA VAL A 113 0.52 8.27 -5.38
C VAL A 113 1.00 9.58 -4.74
N LYS A 114 0.27 10.67 -4.95
CA LYS A 114 0.58 11.96 -4.32
C LYS A 114 0.41 11.89 -2.80
N GLU A 115 -0.70 11.36 -2.31
CA GLU A 115 -0.96 11.19 -0.87
C GLU A 115 0.04 10.22 -0.22
N ALA A 116 0.41 9.14 -0.91
CA ALA A 116 1.44 8.21 -0.44
C ALA A 116 2.82 8.87 -0.35
N ARG A 117 3.18 9.73 -1.31
CA ARG A 117 4.43 10.51 -1.28
C ARG A 117 4.45 11.53 -0.15
N GLU A 118 3.33 12.22 0.10
CA GLU A 118 3.20 13.17 1.21
C GLU A 118 3.34 12.46 2.56
N LYS A 119 2.66 11.32 2.76
CA LYS A 119 2.81 10.50 3.96
C LYS A 119 4.23 9.97 4.13
N LEU A 120 4.91 9.56 3.05
CA LEU A 120 6.29 9.09 3.12
C LEU A 120 7.24 10.20 3.61
N GLU A 121 7.03 11.44 3.18
CA GLU A 121 7.85 12.56 3.62
C GLU A 121 7.55 12.94 5.08
N GLU A 122 6.30 12.86 5.51
CA GLU A 122 5.91 13.01 6.92
C GLU A 122 6.60 11.96 7.82
N TYR A 123 6.55 10.69 7.42
CA TYR A 123 7.25 9.61 8.12
C TYR A 123 8.77 9.81 8.16
N ARG A 124 9.38 10.35 7.09
CA ARG A 124 10.81 10.67 7.08
C ARG A 124 11.18 11.74 8.10
N VAL A 125 10.35 12.77 8.25
CA VAL A 125 10.58 13.83 9.25
C VAL A 125 10.49 13.26 10.67
N ILE A 126 9.46 12.45 10.94
CA ILE A 126 9.30 11.78 12.24
C ILE A 126 10.47 10.84 12.54
N ALA A 127 10.88 10.02 11.57
CA ALA A 127 12.01 9.10 11.74
C ALA A 127 13.32 9.83 12.06
N ARG A 128 13.60 10.96 11.40
CA ARG A 128 14.78 11.79 11.71
C ARG A 128 14.73 12.36 13.12
N ALA A 129 13.57 12.87 13.56
CA ALA A 129 13.41 13.41 14.91
C ALA A 129 13.63 12.33 15.99
N GLN A 130 13.07 11.13 15.76
CA GLN A 130 13.30 9.98 16.65
C GLN A 130 14.77 9.55 16.67
N GLU A 131 15.46 9.57 15.53
CA GLU A 131 16.88 9.21 15.44
C GLU A 131 17.77 10.18 16.23
N GLU A 132 17.44 11.49 16.21
CA GLU A 132 18.10 12.48 17.07
C GLU A 132 17.84 12.25 18.57
N GLU A 133 16.62 11.89 18.96
CA GLU A 133 16.29 11.55 20.35
C GLU A 133 17.04 10.29 20.82
N VAL A 134 17.04 9.22 20.00
CA VAL A 134 17.79 7.99 20.29
C VAL A 134 19.28 8.30 20.50
N GLN A 135 19.87 9.13 19.63
CA GLN A 135 21.27 9.57 19.78
C GLN A 135 21.52 10.32 21.09
N LYS A 136 20.61 11.20 21.52
CA LYS A 136 20.71 11.89 22.82
C LYS A 136 20.62 10.91 23.99
N HIS A 137 19.68 9.96 23.94
CA HIS A 137 19.51 8.95 24.98
C HIS A 137 20.72 8.00 25.08
N LEU A 138 21.29 7.57 23.95
CA LEU A 138 22.50 6.75 23.92
C LEU A 138 23.71 7.48 24.54
N LYS A 139 23.89 8.77 24.25
CA LYS A 139 24.95 9.58 24.89
C LYS A 139 24.76 9.71 26.40
N ASN A 140 23.52 9.91 26.84
CA ASN A 140 23.20 9.97 28.28
C ASN A 140 23.47 8.63 28.99
N LEU A 141 23.12 7.51 28.33
CA LEU A 141 23.37 6.17 28.82
C LEU A 141 24.86 5.89 29.00
N ASP A 142 25.69 6.28 28.04
CA ASP A 142 27.14 6.12 28.13
C ASP A 142 27.74 6.95 29.28
N ARG A 143 27.24 8.18 29.48
CA ARG A 143 27.65 9.02 30.62
C ARG A 143 27.28 8.36 31.96
N LEU A 144 26.04 7.90 32.12
CA LEU A 144 25.58 7.26 33.36
C LEU A 144 26.36 5.96 33.66
N LYS A 145 26.70 5.19 32.63
CA LYS A 145 27.54 3.98 32.78
C LYS A 145 28.93 4.33 33.30
N LYS A 146 29.57 5.38 32.78
CA LYS A 146 30.87 5.88 33.26
C LYS A 146 30.79 6.35 34.72
N ASP A 147 29.77 7.11 35.08
CA ASP A 147 29.56 7.60 36.45
C ASP A 147 29.34 6.43 37.43
N THR A 148 28.56 5.42 37.02
CA THR A 148 28.31 4.23 37.85
C THR A 148 29.58 3.39 38.03
N HIS A 149 30.39 3.25 36.97
CA HIS A 149 31.66 2.52 37.02
C HIS A 149 32.67 3.21 37.96
N THR A 150 32.85 4.53 37.83
CA THR A 150 33.76 5.29 38.69
C THR A 150 33.34 5.26 40.17
N ALA A 151 32.04 5.39 40.45
CA ALA A 151 31.51 5.24 41.81
C ALA A 151 31.76 3.82 42.37
N GLY A 152 31.62 2.78 41.54
CA GLY A 152 31.92 1.39 41.89
C GLY A 152 33.39 1.17 42.27
N LEU A 153 34.32 1.73 41.50
CA LEU A 153 35.76 1.69 41.82
C LEU A 153 36.05 2.36 43.17
N ARG A 154 35.45 3.52 43.44
CA ARG A 154 35.66 4.24 44.71
C ARG A 154 35.12 3.47 45.91
N LYS A 155 33.98 2.78 45.76
CA LYS A 155 33.42 1.88 46.78
C LYS A 155 34.38 0.74 47.10
N ASN A 156 34.97 0.10 46.08
CA ASN A 156 35.90 -1.01 46.28
C ASN A 156 37.19 -0.57 46.98
N GLN A 157 37.72 0.61 46.64
CA GLN A 157 38.88 1.20 47.34
C GLN A 157 38.62 1.39 48.84
N LEU A 158 37.50 2.05 49.18
CA LEU A 158 37.13 2.28 50.57
C LEU A 158 36.89 0.96 51.33
N GLN A 159 36.36 -0.07 50.66
CA GLN A 159 36.19 -1.39 51.25
C GLN A 159 37.54 -2.03 51.60
N GLY A 160 38.53 -1.95 50.70
CA GLY A 160 39.89 -2.42 50.96
C GLY A 160 40.53 -1.72 52.17
N GLU A 161 40.43 -0.40 52.23
CA GLU A 161 40.93 0.38 53.38
C GLU A 161 40.28 -0.05 54.71
N ILE A 162 38.97 -0.32 54.71
CA ILE A 162 38.25 -0.79 55.90
C ILE A 162 38.75 -2.17 56.33
N ASP A 163 38.96 -3.07 55.38
CA ASP A 163 39.38 -4.44 55.67
C ASP A 163 40.82 -4.49 56.19
N ASP A 164 41.71 -3.64 55.65
CA ASP A 164 43.07 -3.49 56.16
C ASP A 164 43.07 -2.93 57.59
N ILE A 165 42.33 -1.85 57.86
CA ILE A 165 42.21 -1.30 59.22
C ILE A 165 41.67 -2.35 60.20
N ARG A 166 40.69 -3.17 59.77
CA ARG A 166 40.15 -4.26 60.59
C ARG A 166 41.19 -5.34 60.89
N LYS A 167 41.96 -5.78 59.89
CA LYS A 167 43.05 -6.76 60.08
C LYS A 167 44.07 -6.23 61.08
N THR A 168 44.53 -4.99 60.90
CA THR A 168 45.50 -4.35 61.79
C THR A 168 44.94 -4.23 63.21
N ALA A 169 43.67 -3.88 63.37
CA ALA A 169 43.03 -3.81 64.69
C ALA A 169 43.02 -5.18 65.39
N VAL A 170 42.67 -6.27 64.68
CA VAL A 170 42.66 -7.63 65.23
C VAL A 170 44.07 -8.08 65.62
N GLU A 171 45.08 -7.78 64.80
CA GLU A 171 46.47 -8.12 65.07
C GLU A 171 47.04 -7.37 66.28
N LEU A 172 46.77 -6.06 66.36
CA LEU A 172 47.10 -5.25 67.53
C LEU A 172 46.41 -5.75 68.80
N GLU A 173 45.14 -6.19 68.71
CA GLU A 173 44.43 -6.75 69.85
C GLU A 173 45.05 -8.07 70.35
N LYS A 174 45.46 -8.95 69.42
CA LYS A 174 46.20 -10.17 69.77
C LYS A 174 47.53 -9.86 70.44
N ARG A 175 48.29 -8.92 69.88
CA ARG A 175 49.58 -8.48 70.44
C ARG A 175 49.42 -7.84 71.82
N MET A 176 48.37 -7.04 72.01
CA MET A 176 48.02 -6.46 73.30
C MET A 176 47.73 -7.56 74.34
N LYS A 177 46.91 -8.57 74.00
CA LYS A 177 46.63 -9.71 74.89
C LYS A 177 47.89 -10.49 75.26
N GLN A 178 48.81 -10.68 74.31
CA GLN A 178 50.11 -11.32 74.58
C GLN A 178 50.97 -10.50 75.53
N LEU A 179 51.10 -9.18 75.29
CA LEU A 179 51.90 -8.29 76.15
C LEU A 179 51.34 -8.19 77.57
N VAL A 180 50.01 -8.10 77.72
CA VAL A 180 49.36 -8.11 79.04
C VAL A 180 49.65 -9.42 79.79
N LYS A 181 49.67 -10.56 79.10
CA LYS A 181 50.01 -11.85 79.71
C LYS A 181 51.49 -11.97 80.07
N GLN A 182 52.37 -11.39 79.27
CA GLN A 182 53.82 -11.43 79.48
C GLN A 182 54.28 -10.51 80.62
N PHE A 183 53.57 -9.41 80.84
CA PHE A 183 53.95 -8.37 81.79
C PHE A 183 52.84 -8.17 82.83
N THR A 184 52.93 -8.90 83.94
CA THR A 184 51.92 -8.90 85.02
C THR A 184 51.75 -7.54 85.70
N TRP A 185 52.82 -6.73 85.74
CA TRP A 185 52.77 -5.36 86.26
C TRP A 185 51.77 -4.47 85.51
N ILE A 186 51.43 -4.81 84.25
CA ILE A 186 50.45 -4.05 83.46
C ILE A 186 49.07 -4.11 84.09
N GLU A 187 48.64 -5.24 84.66
CA GLU A 187 47.32 -5.33 85.31
C GLU A 187 47.24 -4.49 86.60
N GLU A 188 48.35 -4.41 87.34
CA GLU A 188 48.47 -3.63 88.57
C GLU A 188 48.48 -2.12 88.30
N GLU A 189 49.24 -1.69 87.29
CA GLU A 189 49.42 -0.29 86.89
C GLU A 189 48.36 0.23 85.92
N LYS A 190 47.48 -0.63 85.37
CA LYS A 190 46.41 -0.28 84.42
C LYS A 190 45.54 0.90 84.88
N LYS A 191 45.37 1.07 86.19
CA LYS A 191 44.56 2.14 86.80
C LYS A 191 45.20 3.54 86.68
N HIS A 192 46.48 3.61 86.33
CA HIS A 192 47.23 4.85 86.09
C HIS A 192 47.34 5.19 84.60
N PHE A 193 47.02 4.26 83.69
CA PHE A 193 47.14 4.47 82.25
C PHE A 193 46.20 5.57 81.74
N GLY A 194 46.75 6.54 81.00
CA GLY A 194 45.98 7.62 80.38
C GLY A 194 45.46 8.69 81.34
N LYS A 195 45.93 8.71 82.60
CA LYS A 195 45.65 9.79 83.56
C LYS A 195 46.64 10.94 83.37
N ALA A 196 46.10 12.15 83.25
CA ALA A 196 46.88 13.38 83.15
C ALA A 196 47.79 13.56 84.38
N GLY A 197 49.09 13.72 84.15
CA GLY A 197 50.10 13.87 85.22
C GLY A 197 50.66 12.56 85.81
N SER A 198 50.34 11.40 85.24
CA SER A 198 51.01 10.13 85.57
C SER A 198 52.18 9.84 84.63
N SER A 199 53.07 8.92 85.00
CA SER A 199 54.14 8.40 84.12
C SER A 199 53.62 7.71 82.86
N TYR A 200 52.30 7.50 82.76
CA TYR A 200 51.58 6.83 81.66
C TYR A 200 50.58 7.77 80.98
N ASP A 201 50.88 9.06 80.89
CA ASP A 201 50.10 10.05 80.14
C ASP A 201 50.32 9.87 78.62
N PHE A 202 49.40 9.13 77.98
CA PHE A 202 49.44 8.84 76.55
C PHE A 202 48.85 9.95 75.65
N GLY A 203 48.65 11.16 76.18
CA GLY A 203 48.00 12.26 75.45
C GLY A 203 48.64 12.68 74.12
N GLY A 204 49.92 12.33 73.88
CA GLY A 204 50.71 12.84 72.74
C GLY A 204 50.91 11.91 71.53
N THR A 205 50.86 10.58 71.66
CA THR A 205 51.47 9.70 70.62
C THR A 205 50.54 8.71 69.90
N PHE A 206 49.41 8.31 70.48
CA PHE A 206 48.39 7.53 69.74
C PHE A 206 47.02 7.62 70.43
N ASN A 207 46.05 8.27 69.78
CA ASN A 207 44.70 8.43 70.34
C ASN A 207 43.76 7.37 69.75
N ALA A 208 43.60 6.26 70.46
CA ALA A 208 42.70 5.16 70.08
C ALA A 208 41.23 5.62 69.89
N LYS A 209 40.83 6.72 70.55
CA LYS A 209 39.50 7.33 70.37
C LYS A 209 39.39 7.99 68.99
N LYS A 210 40.42 8.70 68.52
CA LYS A 210 40.47 9.26 67.16
C LYS A 210 40.47 8.17 66.09
N ALA A 211 41.26 7.11 66.26
CA ALA A 211 41.28 6.00 65.28
C ALA A 211 39.93 5.27 65.19
N ARG A 212 39.22 5.07 66.31
CA ARG A 212 37.85 4.55 66.32
C ARG A 212 36.87 5.51 65.65
N GLN A 213 37.03 6.81 65.88
CA GLN A 213 36.19 7.83 65.28
C GLN A 213 36.41 7.89 63.76
N GLU A 214 37.65 7.83 63.28
CA GLU A 214 37.97 7.73 61.85
C GLU A 214 37.40 6.46 61.20
N LEU A 215 37.43 5.32 61.89
CA LEU A 215 36.82 4.09 61.40
C LEU A 215 35.29 4.22 61.29
N GLU A 216 34.63 4.79 62.30
CA GLU A 216 33.18 5.03 62.26
C GLU A 216 32.81 6.09 61.21
N ASP A 217 33.61 7.15 61.04
CA ASP A 217 33.43 8.14 59.98
C ASP A 217 33.58 7.51 58.59
N LYS A 218 34.60 6.66 58.39
CA LYS A 218 34.79 5.93 57.12
C LYS A 218 33.67 4.91 56.86
N LYS A 219 33.16 4.22 57.89
CA LYS A 219 31.99 3.33 57.76
C LYS A 219 30.73 4.12 57.43
N ALA A 220 30.45 5.21 58.15
CA ALA A 220 29.31 6.08 57.90
C ALA A 220 29.36 6.66 56.48
N ARG A 221 30.55 7.06 56.01
CA ARG A 221 30.76 7.56 54.64
C ARG A 221 30.59 6.47 53.59
N LYS A 222 31.02 5.22 53.87
CA LYS A 222 30.74 4.06 53.01
C LYS A 222 29.23 3.78 52.94
N ASP A 223 28.51 3.80 54.06
CA ASP A 223 27.09 3.51 54.11
C ASP A 223 26.26 4.63 53.46
N ASP A 224 26.64 5.89 53.66
CA ASP A 224 26.07 7.05 52.96
C ASP A 224 26.33 6.98 51.45
N LEU A 225 27.56 6.66 51.02
CA LEU A 225 27.85 6.41 49.60
C LEU A 225 27.05 5.21 49.09
N SER A 226 26.90 4.13 49.86
CA SER A 226 26.13 2.95 49.42
C SER A 226 24.64 3.26 49.28
N LYS A 227 24.08 4.14 50.10
CA LYS A 227 22.70 4.65 49.96
C LYS A 227 22.58 5.64 48.79
N LYS A 228 23.65 6.40 48.51
CA LYS A 228 23.76 7.33 47.37
C LYS A 228 24.22 6.67 46.06
N VAL A 229 24.65 5.40 46.06
CA VAL A 229 24.82 4.54 44.87
C VAL A 229 23.42 4.11 44.39
N ASN A 230 22.65 5.14 44.09
CA ASN A 230 21.71 5.39 43.01
C ASN A 230 20.81 4.25 42.51
N MET A 231 19.89 3.80 43.36
CA MET A 231 18.64 3.17 42.88
C MET A 231 17.93 4.05 41.84
N LYS A 232 18.00 5.39 41.96
CA LYS A 232 17.41 6.31 40.97
C LYS A 232 18.13 6.29 39.62
N ALA A 233 19.46 6.21 39.55
CA ALA A 233 20.17 6.10 38.27
C ALA A 233 20.01 4.71 37.67
N MET A 234 19.90 3.66 38.48
CA MET A 234 19.55 2.35 37.95
C MET A 234 18.16 2.39 37.31
N ASN A 235 17.17 2.99 37.99
CA ASN A 235 15.82 3.14 37.44
C ASN A 235 15.80 4.06 36.19
N MET A 236 16.51 5.19 36.20
CA MET A 236 16.62 6.09 35.05
C MET A 236 17.37 5.45 33.88
N LEU A 237 18.39 4.63 34.15
CA LEU A 237 19.09 3.83 33.15
C LEU A 237 18.13 2.82 32.53
N THR A 238 17.42 2.04 33.35
CA THR A 238 16.44 1.06 32.88
C THR A 238 15.31 1.72 32.09
N GLU A 239 14.83 2.90 32.51
CA GLU A 239 13.81 3.65 31.78
C GLU A 239 14.31 4.17 30.44
N ALA A 240 15.53 4.73 30.40
CA ALA A 240 16.17 5.16 29.15
C ALA A 240 16.50 3.97 28.23
N GLU A 241 16.92 2.83 28.76
CA GLU A 241 17.14 1.59 27.99
C GLU A 241 15.82 1.08 27.40
N ASN A 242 14.74 1.10 28.16
CA ASN A 242 13.42 0.71 27.68
C ASN A 242 12.88 1.66 26.61
N GLN A 243 13.10 2.98 26.75
CA GLN A 243 12.75 3.96 25.72
C GLN A 243 13.59 3.78 24.46
N ALA A 244 14.90 3.57 24.60
CA ALA A 244 15.78 3.31 23.47
C ALA A 244 15.37 2.05 22.71
N ARG A 245 15.09 0.95 23.41
CA ARG A 245 14.59 -0.30 22.80
C ARG A 245 13.26 -0.08 22.06
N LYS A 246 12.30 0.63 22.68
CA LYS A 246 11.01 0.93 22.04
C LYS A 246 11.19 1.76 20.76
N LEU A 247 12.06 2.76 20.78
CA LEU A 247 12.34 3.59 19.60
C LEU A 247 13.06 2.78 18.51
N GLU A 248 13.96 1.86 18.89
CA GLU A 248 14.66 0.97 17.97
C GLU A 248 13.69 -0.04 17.32
N ASP A 249 12.75 -0.59 18.09
CA ASP A 249 11.67 -1.43 17.58
C ASP A 249 10.75 -0.66 16.62
N GLN A 250 10.37 0.58 16.97
CA GLN A 250 9.59 1.46 16.11
C GLN A 250 10.32 1.82 14.82
N LYS A 251 11.63 2.11 14.89
CA LYS A 251 12.47 2.36 13.71
C LYS A 251 12.51 1.13 12.80
N SER A 252 12.72 -0.05 13.38
CA SER A 252 12.74 -1.31 12.61
C SER A 252 11.41 -1.58 11.92
N GLN A 253 10.28 -1.29 12.60
CA GLN A 253 8.96 -1.43 12.00
C GLN A 253 8.75 -0.42 10.87
N LEU A 254 9.11 0.85 11.06
CA LEU A 254 9.03 1.88 10.02
C LEU A 254 9.90 1.53 8.79
N GLU A 255 11.08 0.96 8.99
CA GLU A 255 11.94 0.51 7.88
C GLU A 255 11.29 -0.64 7.09
N LYS A 256 10.64 -1.59 7.77
CA LYS A 256 9.88 -2.66 7.11
C LYS A 256 8.69 -2.12 6.35
N ASP A 257 7.91 -1.23 6.95
CA ASP A 257 6.73 -0.63 6.32
C ASP A 257 7.14 0.19 5.09
N LYS A 258 8.25 0.94 5.17
CA LYS A 258 8.84 1.66 4.03
C LYS A 258 9.22 0.70 2.90
N GLN A 259 9.86 -0.42 3.22
CA GLN A 259 10.26 -1.41 2.23
C GLN A 259 9.03 -2.00 1.51
N GLN A 260 7.99 -2.37 2.27
CA GLN A 260 6.75 -2.90 1.73
C GLN A 260 6.02 -1.88 0.83
N LEU A 261 6.03 -0.60 1.20
CA LEU A 261 5.47 0.47 0.38
C LEU A 261 6.26 0.64 -0.93
N MET A 262 7.59 0.58 -0.89
CA MET A 262 8.42 0.67 -2.10
C MET A 262 8.15 -0.49 -3.07
N GLU A 263 8.03 -1.72 -2.55
CA GLU A 263 7.67 -2.89 -3.35
C GLU A 263 6.26 -2.77 -3.95
N THR A 264 5.31 -2.24 -3.19
CA THR A 264 3.94 -2.01 -3.67
C THR A 264 3.92 -0.97 -4.79
N ILE A 265 4.69 0.13 -4.66
CA ILE A 265 4.81 1.16 -5.70
C ILE A 265 5.39 0.56 -6.97
N GLU A 266 6.44 -0.27 -6.86
CA GLU A 266 7.06 -0.91 -8.01
C GLU A 266 6.08 -1.86 -8.74
N GLN A 267 5.32 -2.67 -7.99
CA GLN A 267 4.29 -3.54 -8.56
C GLN A 267 3.18 -2.75 -9.26
N LEU A 268 2.75 -1.62 -8.69
CA LEU A 268 1.75 -0.75 -9.30
C LEU A 268 2.28 -0.09 -10.58
N ASP A 269 3.54 0.35 -10.59
CA ASP A 269 4.18 0.93 -11.77
C ASP A 269 4.33 -0.09 -12.90
N LEU A 270 4.63 -1.35 -12.58
CA LEU A 270 4.66 -2.44 -13.56
C LEU A 270 3.27 -2.69 -14.16
N LYS A 271 2.25 -2.87 -13.32
CA LYS A 271 0.86 -3.07 -13.80
C LYS A 271 0.37 -1.90 -14.64
N LYS A 272 0.65 -0.66 -14.22
CA LYS A 272 0.32 0.54 -14.99
C LYS A 272 0.94 0.51 -16.39
N LYS A 273 2.22 0.13 -16.49
CA LYS A 273 2.91 0.03 -17.79
C LYS A 273 2.27 -1.04 -18.68
N GLU A 274 1.96 -2.19 -18.12
CA GLU A 274 1.31 -3.29 -18.84
C GLU A 274 -0.07 -2.88 -19.38
N GLU A 275 -0.91 -2.27 -18.54
CA GLU A 275 -2.24 -1.79 -18.93
C GLU A 275 -2.17 -0.70 -20.02
N ILE A 276 -1.24 0.26 -19.90
CA ILE A 276 -1.06 1.29 -20.92
C ILE A 276 -0.63 0.68 -22.27
N ILE A 277 0.27 -0.30 -22.25
CA ILE A 277 0.72 -0.98 -23.48
C ILE A 277 -0.45 -1.75 -24.11
N LYS A 278 -1.23 -2.49 -23.31
CA LYS A 278 -2.42 -3.21 -23.78
C LYS A 278 -3.46 -2.26 -24.38
N ALA A 279 -3.73 -1.15 -23.70
CA ALA A 279 -4.63 -0.11 -24.17
C ALA A 279 -4.12 0.51 -25.49
N HIS A 280 -2.84 0.85 -25.58
CA HIS A 280 -2.23 1.38 -26.79
C HIS A 280 -2.38 0.40 -27.97
N GLU A 281 -2.03 -0.87 -27.78
CA GLU A 281 -2.15 -1.88 -28.82
C GLU A 281 -3.60 -2.06 -29.31
N GLN A 282 -4.55 -2.16 -28.37
CA GLN A 282 -5.95 -2.37 -28.71
C GLN A 282 -6.55 -1.14 -29.41
N VAL A 283 -6.35 0.06 -28.86
CA VAL A 283 -6.82 1.31 -29.46
C VAL A 283 -6.16 1.53 -30.81
N ASN A 284 -4.87 1.22 -30.98
CA ASN A 284 -4.19 1.36 -32.27
C ASN A 284 -4.77 0.42 -33.35
N ARG A 285 -5.07 -0.84 -33.00
CA ARG A 285 -5.74 -1.79 -33.90
C ARG A 285 -7.13 -1.31 -34.30
N ASP A 286 -7.94 -0.89 -33.32
CA ASP A 286 -9.31 -0.44 -33.55
C ASP A 286 -9.34 0.88 -34.32
N PHE A 287 -8.45 1.81 -34.00
CA PHE A 287 -8.29 3.08 -34.70
C PHE A 287 -7.97 2.90 -36.18
N GLY A 288 -6.99 2.06 -36.51
CA GLY A 288 -6.67 1.74 -37.90
C GLY A 288 -7.85 1.11 -38.64
N SER A 289 -8.53 0.15 -38.00
CA SER A 289 -9.68 -0.55 -38.58
C SER A 289 -10.88 0.39 -38.84
N ILE A 290 -11.21 1.24 -37.88
CA ILE A 290 -12.31 2.22 -37.98
C ILE A 290 -11.98 3.26 -39.04
N PHE A 291 -10.75 3.78 -39.06
CA PHE A 291 -10.34 4.81 -40.02
C PHE A 291 -10.37 4.29 -41.46
N SER A 292 -9.82 3.09 -41.71
CA SER A 292 -9.87 2.46 -43.04
C SER A 292 -11.28 2.13 -43.52
N SER A 293 -12.22 1.90 -42.59
CA SER A 293 -13.65 1.70 -42.92
C SER A 293 -14.36 3.01 -43.26
N LEU A 294 -14.00 4.12 -42.60
CA LEU A 294 -14.56 5.44 -42.88
C LEU A 294 -14.01 6.04 -44.19
N LEU A 295 -12.73 5.79 -44.49
CA LEU A 295 -12.02 6.21 -45.70
C LEU A 295 -11.29 5.03 -46.36
N PRO A 296 -11.91 4.38 -47.36
CA PRO A 296 -11.27 3.29 -48.10
C PRO A 296 -9.93 3.73 -48.74
N GLY A 297 -8.91 2.88 -48.65
CA GLY A 297 -7.58 3.16 -49.22
C GLY A 297 -6.68 4.06 -48.36
N THR A 298 -7.06 4.26 -47.10
CA THR A 298 -6.26 4.98 -46.10
C THR A 298 -6.00 4.12 -44.88
N SER A 299 -4.89 4.38 -44.18
CA SER A 299 -4.54 3.72 -42.92
C SER A 299 -4.21 4.76 -41.86
N ALA A 300 -4.45 4.46 -40.59
CA ALA A 300 -4.04 5.31 -39.49
C ALA A 300 -3.47 4.46 -38.34
N LYS A 301 -2.53 5.05 -37.60
CA LYS A 301 -1.93 4.43 -36.41
C LYS A 301 -1.56 5.47 -35.36
N LEU A 302 -1.48 5.01 -34.12
CA LEU A 302 -0.91 5.72 -32.98
C LEU A 302 0.51 5.21 -32.77
N ASP A 303 1.49 6.08 -32.99
CA ASP A 303 2.91 5.73 -32.94
C ASP A 303 3.60 6.60 -31.88
N PRO A 304 4.48 6.06 -31.03
CA PRO A 304 5.30 6.89 -30.17
C PRO A 304 6.20 7.81 -31.00
N PRO A 305 6.50 9.03 -30.50
CA PRO A 305 7.53 9.87 -31.11
C PRO A 305 8.87 9.13 -31.20
N GLY A 306 9.72 9.49 -32.16
CA GLY A 306 10.97 8.79 -32.43
C GLY A 306 11.82 8.55 -31.18
N GLY A 307 12.11 7.27 -30.90
CA GLY A 307 12.94 6.83 -29.77
C GLY A 307 12.25 6.82 -28.40
N LYS A 308 10.94 7.03 -28.33
CA LYS A 308 10.16 7.07 -27.08
C LYS A 308 9.23 5.86 -26.92
N SER A 309 8.71 5.68 -25.71
CA SER A 309 7.73 4.65 -25.37
C SER A 309 6.30 5.18 -25.51
N PRO A 310 5.27 4.33 -25.71
CA PRO A 310 3.86 4.74 -25.60
C PRO A 310 3.51 5.48 -24.30
N LEU A 311 4.31 5.27 -23.24
CA LEU A 311 4.20 5.96 -21.95
C LEU A 311 4.59 7.44 -22.01
N ASP A 312 5.42 7.84 -22.97
CA ASP A 312 5.96 9.21 -23.07
C ASP A 312 5.10 10.12 -23.98
N GLY A 313 4.10 9.53 -24.65
CA GLY A 313 3.20 10.21 -25.57
C GLY A 313 2.98 9.43 -26.86
N LEU A 314 1.93 9.81 -27.59
CA LEU A 314 1.53 9.19 -28.85
C LEU A 314 1.29 10.26 -29.91
N GLU A 315 1.71 9.98 -31.13
CA GLU A 315 1.45 10.78 -32.33
C GLU A 315 0.48 10.03 -33.24
N VAL A 316 -0.46 10.77 -33.81
CA VAL A 316 -1.37 10.23 -34.82
C VAL A 316 -0.70 10.32 -36.18
N ARG A 317 -0.51 9.17 -36.83
CA ARG A 317 0.01 9.08 -38.20
C ARG A 317 -1.05 8.53 -39.13
N VAL A 318 -1.16 9.13 -40.30
CA VAL A 318 -2.13 8.76 -41.33
C VAL A 318 -1.41 8.51 -42.64
N ALA A 319 -1.81 7.47 -43.36
CA ALA A 319 -1.33 7.13 -44.68
C ALA A 319 -2.44 7.24 -45.73
N PHE A 320 -2.11 7.87 -46.84
CA PHE A 320 -2.96 7.93 -48.04
C PHE A 320 -2.21 7.27 -49.18
N ARG A 321 -2.84 6.28 -49.85
CA ARG A 321 -2.18 5.55 -50.96
C ARG A 321 -0.80 5.02 -50.56
N ASP A 322 -0.71 4.45 -49.36
CA ASP A 322 0.49 3.88 -48.74
C ASP A 322 1.63 4.88 -48.44
N GLN A 323 1.40 6.19 -48.57
CA GLN A 323 2.35 7.22 -48.11
C GLN A 323 1.95 7.77 -46.75
N TRP A 324 2.81 7.52 -45.74
CA TRP A 324 2.67 8.05 -44.39
C TRP A 324 2.98 9.55 -44.35
N LYS A 325 2.13 10.30 -43.66
CA LYS A 325 2.30 11.74 -43.44
C LYS A 325 2.78 11.99 -42.01
N ASP A 326 3.81 12.81 -41.87
CA ASP A 326 4.38 13.19 -40.57
C ASP A 326 3.61 14.33 -39.88
N SER A 327 2.83 15.11 -40.64
CA SER A 327 2.07 16.24 -40.11
C SER A 327 0.58 16.16 -40.46
N LEU A 328 -0.27 16.26 -39.43
CA LEU A 328 -1.73 16.38 -39.57
C LEU A 328 -2.15 17.72 -40.20
N GLY A 329 -1.23 18.69 -40.30
CA GLY A 329 -1.50 20.00 -40.90
C GLY A 329 -1.75 19.96 -42.41
N GLU A 330 -1.32 18.90 -43.08
CA GLU A 330 -1.53 18.70 -44.53
C GLU A 330 -2.94 18.19 -44.88
N LEU A 331 -3.75 17.87 -43.87
CA LEU A 331 -5.07 17.28 -44.05
C LEU A 331 -6.16 18.34 -44.23
N SER A 332 -7.11 18.07 -45.13
CA SER A 332 -8.32 18.89 -45.26
C SER A 332 -9.11 18.93 -43.94
N GLY A 333 -9.95 19.97 -43.76
CA GLY A 333 -10.77 20.12 -42.55
C GLY A 333 -11.63 18.87 -42.26
N GLY A 334 -12.32 18.34 -43.27
CA GLY A 334 -13.13 17.13 -43.14
C GLY A 334 -12.32 15.87 -42.80
N GLN A 335 -11.12 15.71 -43.37
CA GLN A 335 -10.24 14.59 -43.03
C GLN A 335 -9.75 14.65 -41.59
N ARG A 336 -9.42 15.84 -41.08
CA ARG A 336 -9.04 16.00 -39.67
C ARG A 336 -10.18 15.64 -38.73
N SER A 337 -11.42 16.03 -39.07
CA SER A 337 -12.61 15.64 -38.33
C SER A 337 -12.82 14.12 -38.34
N LEU A 338 -12.59 13.44 -39.45
CA LEU A 338 -12.70 11.97 -39.54
C LEU A 338 -11.61 11.25 -38.74
N VAL A 339 -10.37 11.73 -38.77
CA VAL A 339 -9.27 11.19 -37.94
C VAL A 339 -9.63 11.31 -36.45
N ALA A 340 -10.09 12.49 -36.02
CA ALA A 340 -10.51 12.71 -34.63
C ALA A 340 -11.69 11.82 -34.22
N LEU A 341 -12.73 11.73 -35.07
CA LEU A 341 -13.89 10.88 -34.82
C LEU A 341 -13.49 9.40 -34.72
N SER A 342 -12.60 8.94 -35.61
CA SER A 342 -12.11 7.56 -35.61
C SER A 342 -11.36 7.23 -34.33
N LEU A 343 -10.54 8.18 -33.84
CA LEU A 343 -9.80 8.01 -32.58
C LEU A 343 -10.75 7.96 -31.38
N VAL A 344 -11.74 8.87 -31.33
CA VAL A 344 -12.77 8.87 -30.28
C VAL A 344 -13.50 7.53 -30.26
N LEU A 345 -13.98 7.05 -31.41
CA LEU A 345 -14.67 5.76 -31.49
C LEU A 345 -13.79 4.58 -31.11
N ALA A 346 -12.51 4.58 -31.48
CA ALA A 346 -11.57 3.54 -31.05
C ALA A 346 -11.41 3.52 -29.52
N MET A 347 -11.36 4.69 -28.88
CA MET A 347 -11.35 4.78 -27.41
C MET A 347 -12.67 4.30 -26.80
N LEU A 348 -13.81 4.65 -27.40
CA LEU A 348 -15.12 4.17 -26.94
C LEU A 348 -15.27 2.65 -27.09
N LYS A 349 -14.64 2.05 -28.11
CA LYS A 349 -14.64 0.59 -28.33
C LYS A 349 -13.75 -0.16 -27.34
N PHE A 350 -12.63 0.44 -26.93
CA PHE A 350 -11.76 -0.13 -25.89
C PHE A 350 -12.50 -0.26 -24.55
N LYS A 351 -13.37 0.70 -24.23
CA LYS A 351 -14.16 0.74 -23.00
C LYS A 351 -15.66 0.93 -23.32
N PRO A 352 -16.37 -0.14 -23.74
CA PRO A 352 -17.71 -0.03 -24.31
C PRO A 352 -18.77 0.38 -23.27
N ALA A 353 -19.54 1.42 -23.59
CA ALA A 353 -20.67 1.88 -22.79
C ALA A 353 -22.00 1.33 -23.34
N PRO A 354 -23.02 1.16 -22.49
CA PRO A 354 -24.34 0.72 -22.94
C PRO A 354 -25.05 1.75 -23.83
N ILE A 355 -24.79 3.05 -23.62
CA ILE A 355 -25.44 4.15 -24.32
C ILE A 355 -24.41 5.20 -24.71
N TYR A 356 -24.47 5.66 -25.96
CA TYR A 356 -23.70 6.77 -26.50
C TYR A 356 -24.63 7.85 -27.04
N ILE A 357 -24.32 9.11 -26.75
CA ILE A 357 -25.04 10.28 -27.26
C ILE A 357 -24.06 11.13 -28.07
N LEU A 358 -24.38 11.34 -29.35
CA LEU A 358 -23.56 12.11 -30.28
C LEU A 358 -24.38 13.30 -30.80
N ASP A 359 -23.89 14.52 -30.59
CA ASP A 359 -24.56 15.75 -31.01
C ASP A 359 -23.80 16.42 -32.15
N GLU A 360 -24.44 16.58 -33.31
CA GLU A 360 -23.94 17.24 -34.52
C GLU A 360 -22.53 16.81 -34.96
N VAL A 361 -22.15 15.56 -34.70
CA VAL A 361 -20.81 15.01 -35.03
C VAL A 361 -20.50 15.01 -36.53
N ASP A 362 -21.52 15.20 -37.36
CA ASP A 362 -21.45 15.24 -38.80
C ASP A 362 -21.45 16.65 -39.39
N ALA A 363 -21.48 17.72 -38.58
CA ALA A 363 -21.56 19.11 -39.06
C ALA A 363 -20.48 19.45 -40.08
N ALA A 364 -19.23 19.03 -39.82
CA ALA A 364 -18.06 19.30 -40.67
C ALA A 364 -17.79 18.25 -41.77
N LEU A 365 -18.69 17.28 -41.97
CA LEU A 365 -18.44 16.12 -42.84
C LEU A 365 -19.27 16.11 -44.11
N ASP A 366 -18.69 15.72 -45.24
CA ASP A 366 -19.42 15.61 -46.51
C ASP A 366 -20.42 14.44 -46.51
N LEU A 367 -21.41 14.51 -47.41
CA LEU A 367 -22.51 13.54 -47.51
C LEU A 367 -22.04 12.08 -47.73
N SER A 368 -20.94 11.87 -48.46
CA SER A 368 -20.35 10.54 -48.65
C SER A 368 -19.75 9.98 -47.36
N HIS A 369 -19.21 10.83 -46.49
CA HIS A 369 -18.60 10.43 -45.22
C HIS A 369 -19.65 10.15 -44.15
N THR A 370 -20.78 10.87 -44.14
CA THR A 370 -21.87 10.63 -43.17
C THR A 370 -22.56 9.29 -43.37
N GLN A 371 -22.68 8.79 -44.60
CA GLN A 371 -23.18 7.43 -44.85
C GLN A 371 -22.26 6.34 -44.28
N ASN A 372 -20.95 6.50 -44.43
CA ASN A 372 -19.97 5.56 -43.90
C ASN A 372 -19.99 5.49 -42.37
N ILE A 373 -20.22 6.63 -41.70
CA ILE A 373 -20.33 6.68 -40.23
C ILE A 373 -21.50 5.85 -39.73
N GLY A 374 -22.69 6.00 -40.33
CA GLY A 374 -23.87 5.23 -39.93
C GLY A 374 -23.65 3.72 -40.06
N SER A 375 -23.07 3.27 -41.17
CA SER A 375 -22.72 1.85 -41.39
C SER A 375 -21.64 1.34 -40.42
N MET A 376 -20.64 2.18 -40.12
CA MET A 376 -19.57 1.84 -39.19
C MET A 376 -20.09 1.70 -37.76
N ILE A 377 -20.88 2.66 -37.25
CA ILE A 377 -21.46 2.58 -35.89
C ILE A 377 -22.24 1.27 -35.72
N LYS A 378 -23.07 0.93 -36.72
CA LYS A 378 -23.87 -0.30 -36.72
C LYS A 378 -23.02 -1.59 -36.75
N SER A 379 -21.85 -1.54 -37.40
CA SER A 379 -20.97 -2.71 -37.55
C SER A 379 -20.07 -2.92 -36.34
N TYR A 380 -19.52 -1.84 -35.78
CA TYR A 380 -18.52 -1.89 -34.71
C TYR A 380 -19.12 -1.91 -33.31
N PHE A 381 -20.34 -1.40 -33.13
CA PHE A 381 -20.98 -1.28 -31.81
C PHE A 381 -22.35 -1.98 -31.78
N GLN A 382 -22.35 -3.31 -31.94
CA GLN A 382 -23.58 -4.11 -31.98
C GLN A 382 -24.27 -4.24 -30.62
N GLU A 383 -23.51 -4.09 -29.53
CA GLU A 383 -23.98 -4.28 -28.16
C GLU A 383 -24.32 -2.96 -27.45
N SER A 384 -24.16 -1.81 -28.13
CA SER A 384 -24.35 -0.48 -27.54
C SER A 384 -25.45 0.30 -28.25
N GLN A 385 -26.19 1.10 -27.49
CA GLN A 385 -27.23 1.99 -28.00
C GLN A 385 -26.63 3.35 -28.40
N PHE A 386 -26.98 3.84 -29.59
CA PHE A 386 -26.58 5.17 -30.06
C PHE A 386 -27.79 6.09 -30.19
N ILE A 387 -27.69 7.29 -29.61
CA ILE A 387 -28.59 8.41 -29.82
C ILE A 387 -27.79 9.48 -30.56
N ILE A 388 -28.18 9.77 -31.80
CA ILE A 388 -27.44 10.70 -32.66
C ILE A 388 -28.37 11.84 -33.02
N VAL A 389 -27.95 13.06 -32.71
CA VAL A 389 -28.55 14.30 -33.19
C VAL A 389 -27.75 14.74 -34.40
N SER A 390 -28.41 14.87 -35.54
CA SER A 390 -27.78 15.19 -36.82
C SER A 390 -28.77 15.96 -37.68
N LEU A 391 -28.23 16.77 -38.60
CA LEU A 391 -28.99 17.51 -39.60
C LEU A 391 -28.81 16.93 -41.02
N LYS A 392 -28.05 15.83 -41.19
CA LYS A 392 -27.72 15.27 -42.51
C LYS A 392 -28.41 13.93 -42.78
N ASP A 393 -29.02 13.84 -43.95
CA ASP A 393 -29.78 12.66 -44.39
C ASP A 393 -28.98 11.35 -44.40
N GLY A 394 -27.66 11.42 -44.60
CA GLY A 394 -26.77 10.24 -44.60
C GLY A 394 -26.79 9.44 -43.29
N MET A 395 -26.99 10.12 -42.15
CA MET A 395 -27.08 9.48 -40.83
C MET A 395 -28.47 8.88 -40.58
N PHE A 396 -29.52 9.53 -41.07
CA PHE A 396 -30.91 9.12 -40.85
C PHE A 396 -31.23 7.76 -41.47
N ASN A 397 -30.64 7.47 -42.64
CA ASN A 397 -30.90 6.24 -43.39
C ASN A 397 -30.45 4.97 -42.65
N HIS A 398 -29.45 5.07 -41.78
CA HIS A 398 -28.91 3.93 -41.03
C HIS A 398 -29.53 3.77 -39.64
N ALA A 399 -30.39 4.71 -39.21
CA ALA A 399 -31.05 4.67 -37.91
C ALA A 399 -32.19 3.65 -37.88
N ASN A 400 -32.29 2.90 -36.77
CA ASN A 400 -33.43 1.99 -36.53
C ASN A 400 -34.73 2.77 -36.26
N VAL A 401 -34.62 3.91 -35.57
CA VAL A 401 -35.72 4.78 -35.19
C VAL A 401 -35.28 6.22 -35.41
N LEU A 402 -36.15 7.01 -36.04
CA LEU A 402 -35.95 8.43 -36.26
C LEU A 402 -36.88 9.22 -35.35
N PHE A 403 -36.33 10.17 -34.61
CA PHE A 403 -37.09 11.15 -33.84
C PHE A 403 -36.95 12.51 -34.52
N LYS A 404 -38.07 13.08 -34.96
CA LYS A 404 -38.11 14.40 -35.59
C LYS A 404 -38.78 15.39 -34.65
N THR A 405 -38.04 16.43 -34.28
CA THR A 405 -38.53 17.54 -33.48
C THR A 405 -39.10 18.63 -34.41
N LYS A 406 -40.19 19.28 -33.99
CA LYS A 406 -40.77 20.45 -34.65
C LYS A 406 -41.24 21.45 -33.61
N PHE A 407 -40.94 22.72 -33.83
CA PHE A 407 -41.47 23.81 -33.03
C PHE A 407 -42.78 24.31 -33.63
N VAL A 408 -43.89 24.18 -32.91
CA VAL A 408 -45.24 24.57 -33.34
C VAL A 408 -45.92 25.30 -32.18
N ASP A 409 -46.48 26.49 -32.45
CA ASP A 409 -47.23 27.30 -31.49
C ASP A 409 -46.55 27.51 -30.13
N GLY A 410 -45.24 27.78 -30.14
CA GLY A 410 -44.46 28.01 -28.91
C GLY A 410 -44.06 26.73 -28.16
N THR A 411 -44.41 25.55 -28.67
CA THR A 411 -44.11 24.25 -28.04
C THR A 411 -43.26 23.34 -28.93
N SER A 412 -42.35 22.59 -28.34
CA SER A 412 -41.56 21.58 -29.05
C SER A 412 -42.30 20.25 -29.07
N THR A 413 -42.64 19.78 -30.27
CA THR A 413 -43.30 18.48 -30.50
C THR A 413 -42.30 17.47 -31.07
N VAL A 414 -42.45 16.19 -30.70
CA VAL A 414 -41.59 15.11 -31.16
C VAL A 414 -42.42 14.06 -31.89
N THR A 415 -41.98 13.68 -33.08
CA THR A 415 -42.60 12.62 -33.90
C THR A 415 -41.62 11.47 -34.05
N ARG A 416 -42.10 10.24 -33.87
CA ARG A 416 -41.29 9.02 -33.97
C ARG A 416 -41.65 8.27 -35.24
N THR A 417 -40.64 7.94 -36.05
CA THR A 417 -40.76 7.11 -37.26
C THR A 417 -39.85 5.91 -37.14
N THR A 418 -40.37 4.70 -37.33
CA THR A 418 -39.55 3.48 -37.38
C THR A 418 -39.09 3.23 -38.81
N ASN A 419 -37.79 3.05 -39.01
CA ASN A 419 -37.25 2.77 -40.32
C ASN A 419 -37.36 1.27 -40.59
N VAL A 420 -38.30 0.84 -41.45
CA VAL A 420 -38.47 -0.57 -41.81
C VAL A 420 -37.48 -0.91 -42.91
N HIS A 421 -36.26 -1.30 -42.54
CA HIS A 421 -35.35 -1.92 -43.49
C HIS A 421 -35.86 -3.34 -43.81
N SER A 422 -36.23 -3.57 -45.06
CA SER A 422 -36.51 -4.90 -45.60
C SER A 422 -35.20 -5.71 -45.62
N ASP A 423 -34.89 -6.37 -44.52
CA ASP A 423 -33.75 -7.28 -44.45
C ASP A 423 -34.07 -8.49 -45.34
N GLY A 424 -33.41 -8.58 -46.49
CA GLY A 424 -33.64 -9.57 -47.54
C GLY A 424 -33.20 -11.00 -47.18
N ARG A 425 -33.50 -11.49 -45.97
CA ARG A 425 -33.35 -12.90 -45.63
C ARG A 425 -34.64 -13.64 -46.00
N LYS A 426 -34.71 -14.10 -47.25
CA LYS A 426 -35.61 -15.20 -47.62
C LYS A 426 -35.29 -16.39 -46.72
N GLY A 427 -36.28 -16.81 -45.94
CA GLY A 427 -36.19 -18.00 -45.11
C GLY A 427 -35.88 -19.24 -45.95
N LYS A 428 -35.01 -20.07 -45.40
CA LYS A 428 -34.96 -21.51 -45.63
C LYS A 428 -34.80 -22.20 -44.30
#